data_AF-A0A8I1RQE4-F1
#
_entry.id   AF-A0A8I1RQE4-F1
#
_cell.length_a   1.000
_cell.length_b   1.000
_cell.length_c   1.000
_cell.angle_alpha   90.00
_cell.angle_beta   90.00
_cell.angle_gamma   90.00
#
_symmetry.space_group_name_H-M   'P 1'
#
loop_
_entity.id
_entity.type
_entity.pdbx_description
1 polymer ?
#
loop_
_entity_poly.entity_id
_entity_poly.type
_entity_poly.pdbx_seq_one_letter_code
_entity_poly.pdbx_strand_id
1 'polypeptide(L)' 'MAIDPEDLIPRKTAAAIAPGEDLSTLSEHELTARIAVLEGEIGRCRAAIAARQETRKSADGFFKR' A
#
# COMPACT_ATOMS: atom_id res chain seq x y z
N MET A 1 -32.26 -1.40 13.11
CA MET A 1 -31.06 -0.56 13.23
C MET A 1 -31.31 0.68 12.40
N ALA A 2 -31.48 1.85 13.03
CA ALA A 2 -31.59 3.11 12.30
C ALA A 2 -30.20 3.43 11.77
N ILE A 3 -30.06 3.63 10.46
CA ILE A 3 -28.81 4.10 9.87
C ILE A 3 -28.74 5.61 10.16
N ASP A 4 -27.71 6.04 10.87
CA ASP A 4 -27.46 7.46 11.15
C ASP A 4 -27.21 8.19 9.82
N PRO A 5 -27.87 9.32 9.51
CA PRO A 5 -27.61 10.09 8.30
C PRO A 5 -26.12 10.46 8.12
N GLU A 6 -25.33 10.53 9.19
CA GLU A 6 -23.88 10.75 9.14
C GLU A 6 -23.12 9.54 8.54
N ASP A 7 -23.64 8.32 8.69
CA ASP A 7 -23.05 7.09 8.13
C ASP A 7 -23.28 6.96 6.60
N LEU A 8 -24.19 7.77 6.03
CA LEU A 8 -24.41 7.84 4.58
C LEU A 8 -23.44 8.80 3.88
N ILE A 9 -22.65 9.58 4.62
CA ILE A 9 -21.67 10.49 4.02
C ILE A 9 -20.52 9.63 3.47
N PRO A 10 -20.26 9.64 2.15
CA PRO A 10 -19.14 8.90 1.60
C PRO A 10 -17.85 9.40 2.25
N ARG A 11 -17.20 8.55 3.06
CA ARG A 11 -15.90 8.87 3.63
C ARG A 11 -14.96 9.23 2.49
N LYS A 12 -14.48 10.47 2.49
CA LYS A 12 -13.50 10.94 1.51
C LYS A 12 -12.31 9.99 1.57
N THR A 13 -12.11 9.20 0.51
CA THR A 13 -10.91 8.38 0.36
C THR A 13 -9.71 9.30 0.51
N ALA A 14 -8.81 8.96 1.43
CA ALA A 14 -7.57 9.69 1.61
C ALA A 14 -6.90 9.84 0.23
N ALA A 15 -6.44 11.06 -0.09
CA ALA A 15 -5.80 11.33 -1.37
C ALA A 15 -4.63 10.35 -1.57
N ALA A 16 -4.51 9.80 -2.78
CA ALA A 16 -3.42 8.89 -3.10
C ALA A 16 -2.08 9.63 -2.98
N ILE A 17 -1.11 9.02 -2.32
CA ILE A 17 0.27 9.53 -2.19
C ILE A 17 1.00 9.24 -3.51
N ALA A 18 1.33 10.27 -4.30
CA ALA A 18 2.14 10.11 -5.52
C ALA A 18 3.62 10.51 -5.30
N PRO A 19 4.58 9.75 -5.87
CA PRO A 19 5.99 10.17 -5.89
C PRO A 19 6.17 11.50 -6.64
N GLY A 20 6.97 12.41 -6.08
CA GLY A 20 7.26 13.71 -6.68
C GLY A 20 6.26 14.83 -6.36
N GLU A 21 5.29 14.58 -5.49
CA GLU A 21 4.43 15.66 -4.94
C GLU A 21 5.25 16.70 -4.16
N ASP A 22 4.80 17.96 -4.22
CA ASP A 22 5.39 19.02 -3.41
C ASP A 22 5.15 18.76 -1.92
N LEU A 23 6.23 18.87 -1.14
CA LEU A 23 6.26 18.64 0.30
C LEU A 23 6.33 19.95 1.10
N SER A 24 6.45 21.10 0.43
CA SER A 24 6.69 22.40 1.07
C SER A 24 5.60 22.83 2.06
N THR A 25 4.39 22.30 1.90
CA THR A 25 3.21 22.61 2.72
C THR A 25 2.92 21.59 3.81
N LEU A 26 3.66 20.47 3.85
CA LEU A 26 3.44 19.39 4.80
C LEU A 26 4.25 19.61 6.09
N SER A 27 3.61 19.37 7.22
CA SER A 27 4.27 19.32 8.52
C SER A 27 5.14 18.07 8.69
N GLU A 28 6.04 18.09 9.67
CA GLU A 28 6.85 16.91 10.03
C GLU A 28 6.00 15.67 10.36
N HIS A 29 4.88 15.87 11.07
CA HIS A 29 3.96 14.78 11.42
C HIS A 29 3.32 14.16 10.16
N GLU A 30 2.88 15.00 9.22
CA GLU A 30 2.30 14.54 7.95
C GLU A 30 3.34 13.82 7.09
N LEU A 31 4.58 14.32 7.04
CA LEU A 31 5.68 13.64 6.37
C LEU A 31 5.99 12.28 6.99
N THR A 32 5.96 12.18 8.32
CA THR A 32 6.16 10.91 9.04
C THR A 32 5.06 9.91 8.72
N ALA A 33 3.79 10.36 8.75
CA ALA A 33 2.65 9.52 8.38
C ALA A 33 2.74 9.06 6.91
N ARG A 34 3.14 9.96 6.00
CA ARG A 34 3.37 9.66 4.58
C ARG A 34 4.44 8.58 4.40
N ILE A 35 5.57 8.68 5.11
CA ILE A 35 6.65 7.69 5.08
C ILE A 35 6.13 6.32 5.52
N ALA A 36 5.43 6.25 6.65
CA ALA A 36 4.93 4.99 7.18
C ALA A 36 4.01 4.25 6.17
N VAL A 37 3.15 5.00 5.47
CA VAL A 37 2.30 4.43 4.40
C VAL A 37 3.14 3.88 3.25
N LEU A 38 4.11 4.65 2.76
CA LEU A 38 4.97 4.23 1.65
C LEU A 38 5.83 3.01 2.00
N GLU A 39 6.35 2.93 3.22
CA GLU A 39 7.10 1.76 3.70
C GLU A 39 6.23 0.51 3.77
N GLY A 40 4.98 0.65 4.21
CA GLY A 40 4.00 -0.44 4.17
C GLY A 40 3.75 -0.95 2.74
N GLU A 41 3.62 -0.04 1.78
CA GLU A 41 3.47 -0.38 0.37
C GLU A 41 4.73 -1.07 -0.21
N ILE A 42 5.93 -0.61 0.16
CA ILE A 42 7.18 -1.29 -0.18
C ILE A 42 7.19 -2.72 0.37
N GLY A 43 6.79 -2.90 1.63
CA GLY A 43 6.68 -4.22 2.27
C GLY A 43 5.76 -5.16 1.51
N ARG A 44 4.55 -4.68 1.14
CA ARG A 44 3.60 -5.44 0.32
C ARG A 44 4.18 -5.84 -1.03
N CYS A 45 4.81 -4.90 -1.73
CA CYS A 45 5.45 -5.17 -3.03
C CYS A 45 6.54 -6.25 -2.90
N ARG A 46 7.39 -6.15 -1.87
CA ARG A 46 8.44 -7.15 -1.59
C ARG A 46 7.86 -8.53 -1.31
N ALA A 47 6.83 -8.62 -0.46
CA ALA A 47 6.16 -9.88 -0.17
C ALA A 47 5.55 -10.52 -1.43
N ALA A 48 4.94 -9.70 -2.28
CA ALA A 48 4.33 -10.15 -3.53
C ALA A 48 5.40 -10.61 -4.56
N ILE A 49 6.58 -9.97 -4.58
CA ILE A 49 7.72 -10.43 -5.39
C ILE A 49 8.22 -11.78 -4.89
N ALA A 50 8.43 -11.92 -3.57
CA ALA A 50 8.91 -13.17 -2.96
C ALA A 50 7.96 -14.35 -3.27
N ALA A 51 6.65 -14.15 -3.10
CA ALA A 51 5.66 -15.17 -3.43
C ALA A 51 5.76 -15.64 -4.88
N ARG A 52 5.90 -14.72 -5.84
CA ARG A 52 6.06 -15.05 -7.27
C ARG A 52 7.37 -15.77 -7.58
N GLN A 53 8.45 -15.43 -6.87
CA GLN A 53 9.74 -16.11 -7.02
C GLN A 53 9.68 -17.55 -6.52
N GLU A 54 9.01 -17.80 -5.39
CA GLU A 54 8.83 -19.15 -4.85
C GLU A 54 7.95 -20.01 -5.76
N THR A 55 6.88 -19.45 -6.33
CA THR A 55 6.11 -20.13 -7.38
C THR A 55 6.99 -20.52 -8.57
N ARG A 56 7.85 -19.61 -9.05
CA ARG A 56 8.76 -19.90 -10.17
C ARG A 56 9.75 -21.02 -9.84
N LYS A 57 10.43 -20.95 -8.70
CA LYS A 57 11.39 -21.98 -8.27
C LYS A 57 10.73 -23.36 -8.15
N SER A 58 9.53 -23.40 -7.59
CA SER A 58 8.75 -24.64 -7.45
C SER A 58 8.41 -25.25 -8.82
N ALA A 59 8.03 -24.41 -9.79
CA ALA A 59 7.80 -24.84 -11.17
C ALA A 59 9.09 -25.34 -11.84
N ASP A 60 10.19 -24.59 -11.75
CA ASP A 60 11.48 -24.97 -12.34
C ASP A 60 12.00 -26.32 -11.80
N GLY A 61 11.75 -26.62 -10.53
CA GLY A 61 12.11 -27.90 -9.92
C GLY A 61 11.24 -29.08 -10.39
N PHE A 62 10.03 -28.83 -10.88
CA PHE A 62 9.14 -29.83 -11.45
C PHE A 62 9.53 -30.19 -12.89
N PHE A 63 9.96 -29.20 -13.69
CA PHE A 63 10.31 -29.39 -15.10
C PHE A 63 11.76 -29.86 -15.36
N LYS A 64 12.65 -29.82 -14.35
CA LYS A 64 14.07 -30.27 -14.47
C LYS A 64 14.32 -31.71 -14.01
N ARG A 65 13.27 -32.48 -13.74
CA ARG A 65 13.34 -33.93 -13.46
C ARG A 65 12.97 -34.73 -14.71
#